data_AF-I3SPH4-F1
#
_entry.id   AF-I3SPH4-F1
#
_cell.length_a   1.000
_cell.length_b   1.000
_cell.length_c   1.000
_cell.angle_alpha   90.00
_cell.angle_beta   90.00
_cell.angle_gamma   90.00
#
_symmetry.space_group_name_H-M   'P 1'
#
loop_
_entity.id
_entity.type
_entity.pdbx_description
1 polymer ?
#
loop_
_entity_poly.entity_id
_entity_poly.type
_entity_poly.pdbx_seq_one_letter_code
_entity_poly.pdbx_strand_id
1 'polypeptide(L)' 'MSWRRRIGKEDESLFFDGCEKAGLEVKHLGSRVYCIKPVGNENSETKS' A
#
# COMPACT_ATOMS: atom_id res chain seq x y z
N MET A 1 -7.32 -17.26 -13.49
CA MET A 1 -6.09 -17.56 -12.73
C MET A 1 -5.42 -16.24 -12.36
N SER A 2 -5.32 -15.89 -11.07
CA SER A 2 -4.65 -14.63 -10.70
C SER A 2 -3.14 -14.82 -10.78
N TRP A 3 -2.49 -14.11 -11.70
CA TRP A 3 -1.05 -13.92 -11.65
C TRP A 3 -0.73 -13.06 -10.42
N ARG A 4 -0.64 -13.68 -9.24
CA ARG A 4 -0.07 -13.03 -8.05
C ARG A 4 1.44 -13.21 -8.14
N ARG A 5 2.15 -12.15 -8.52
CA ARG A 5 3.60 -12.11 -8.29
C ARG A 5 3.81 -12.12 -6.79
N ARG A 6 4.56 -13.10 -6.28
CA ARG A 6 5.10 -13.02 -4.93
C ARG A 6 6.16 -11.92 -4.97
N ILE A 7 6.01 -10.92 -4.13
CA ILE A 7 7.01 -9.87 -4.00
C ILE A 7 8.11 -10.45 -3.10
N GLY A 8 9.34 -10.53 -3.60
CA GLY A 8 10.50 -10.95 -2.81
C GLY A 8 10.91 -9.87 -1.82
N LYS A 9 11.76 -10.21 -0.83
CA LYS A 9 12.20 -9.25 0.21
C LYS A 9 12.87 -8.00 -0.36
N GLU A 10 13.58 -8.13 -1.49
CA GLU A 10 14.23 -7.01 -2.17
C GLU A 10 13.24 -6.17 -2.99
N ASP A 11 12.24 -6.83 -3.58
CA ASP A 11 11.17 -6.18 -4.35
C ASP A 11 10.16 -5.46 -3.46
N GLU A 12 10.01 -5.88 -2.19
CA GLU A 12 9.10 -5.26 -1.21
C GLU A 12 9.45 -3.78 -1.05
N SER A 13 10.72 -3.46 -0.81
CA SER A 13 11.17 -2.08 -0.67
C SER A 13 10.89 -1.24 -1.92
N LEU A 14 11.16 -1.78 -3.12
CA LEU A 14 10.94 -1.07 -4.37
C LEU A 14 9.45 -0.83 -4.66
N PHE A 15 8.60 -1.79 -4.31
CA PHE A 15 7.15 -1.66 -4.44
C PHE A 15 6.59 -0.58 -3.51
N PHE A 16 6.95 -0.62 -2.23
CA PHE A 16 6.44 0.35 -1.25
C PHE A 16 6.99 1.76 -1.47
N ASP A 17 8.27 1.89 -1.85
CA ASP A 17 8.86 3.18 -2.26
C ASP A 17 8.16 3.73 -3.52
N GLY A 18 7.76 2.87 -4.44
CA GLY A 18 6.92 3.23 -5.59
C GLY A 18 5.54 3.76 -5.18
N CYS A 19 4.91 3.16 -4.17
CA CYS A 19 3.64 3.64 -3.63
C CYS A 19 3.78 5.03 -2.99
N GLU A 20 4.83 5.26 -2.21
CA GLU A 20 5.11 6.57 -1.61
C GLU A 20 5.32 7.65 -2.68
N LYS A 21 6.10 7.35 -3.73
CA LYS A 21 6.29 8.26 -4.88
C LYS A 21 5.02 8.53 -5.66
N ALA A 22 4.07 7.60 -5.66
CA ALA A 22 2.76 7.77 -6.28
C ALA A 22 1.77 8.60 -5.43
N GLY A 23 2.18 9.07 -4.24
CA GLY A 23 1.32 9.82 -3.32
C GLY A 23 0.39 8.94 -2.49
N LEU A 24 0.78 7.67 -2.26
CA LEU A 24 0.12 6.78 -1.31
C LEU A 24 0.94 6.75 0.00
N GLU A 25 0.25 6.82 1.13
CA GLU A 25 0.84 6.62 2.43
C GLU A 25 0.96 5.11 2.67
N VAL A 26 2.20 4.64 2.87
CA VAL A 26 2.48 3.25 3.22
C VAL A 26 2.87 3.17 4.69
N LYS A 27 2.12 2.39 5.47
CA LYS A 27 2.40 2.14 6.88
C LYS A 27 2.61 0.65 7.13
N HIS A 28 3.80 0.28 7.58
CA HIS A 28 4.10 -1.09 8.00
C HIS A 28 3.53 -1.35 9.40
N LEU A 29 2.64 -2.33 9.51
CA LEU A 29 1.97 -2.72 10.75
C LEU A 29 2.64 -3.93 11.42
N GLY A 30 3.66 -4.54 10.80
CA GLY A 30 4.33 -5.74 11.27
C GLY A 30 3.87 -7.01 10.55
N SER A 31 4.59 -8.12 10.74
CA SER A 31 4.24 -9.45 10.17
C SER A 31 3.96 -9.46 8.66
N ARG A 32 4.67 -8.62 7.87
CA ARG A 32 4.43 -8.39 6.43
C ARG A 32 3.05 -7.82 6.09
N VAL A 33 2.43 -7.13 7.04
CA VAL A 33 1.17 -6.41 6.85
C VAL A 33 1.48 -4.94 6.62
N TYR A 34 0.96 -4.40 5.52
CA TYR A 34 1.11 -3.01 5.12
C TYR A 34 -0.27 -2.39 4.93
N CYS A 35 -0.47 -1.22 5.51
CA CYS A 35 -1.61 -0.36 5.23
C CYS A 35 -1.19 0.63 4.15
N ILE A 36 -1.93 0.69 3.05
CA ILE A 36 -1.70 1.62 1.95
C ILE A 36 -2.97 2.43 1.77
N LYS A 37 -2.86 3.76 1.85
CA LYS A 37 -4.00 4.68 1.70
C LYS A 37 -3.58 5.92 0.91
N PRO A 38 -4.50 6.57 0.15
CA PRO A 38 -4.20 7.84 -0.50
C PRO A 38 -3.93 8.95 0.55
N VAL A 39 -2.95 9.82 0.28
CA VAL A 39 -2.49 10.89 1.19
C VAL A 39 -3.51 12.03 1.38
N GLY A 40 -4.73 11.94 0.86
CA GLY A 40 -5.68 13.06 0.91
C GLY A 40 -7.15 12.72 0.73
N ASN A 41 -7.67 11.70 1.45
CA ASN A 41 -9.11 11.50 1.56
C ASN A 41 -9.52 11.22 3.01
N GLU A 42 -9.43 12.26 3.83
CA GLU A 42 -10.39 12.45 4.91
C GLU A 42 -11.73 12.87 4.27
N ASN A 43 -12.80 12.14 4.58
CA ASN A 43 -14.21 12.39 4.22
C ASN A 43 -14.71 11.86 2.87
N SER A 44 -14.96 10.56 2.79
CA SER A 44 -16.14 10.06 2.06
C SER A 44 -16.65 8.73 2.65
N GLU A 45 -16.89 8.70 3.96
CA GLU A 45 -17.95 7.81 4.47
C GLU A 45 -19.29 8.43 4.08
N THR A 46 -19.77 8.03 2.91
CA THR A 46 -21.19 8.04 2.56
C THR A 46 -21.97 7.35 3.67
N LYS A 47 -22.72 8.16 4.41
CA LYS A 47 -23.89 7.73 5.18
C LYS A 47 -24.89 7.12 4.19
N SER A 48 -25.15 5.82 4.30
CA SER A 48 -26.31 5.12 3.73
C SER A 48 -26.82 4.11 4.74
#